data_AF-A0A9P5IPM8-F1
#
_entry.id   AF-A0A9P5IPM8-F1
#
_cell.length_a   1.000
_cell.length_b   1.000
_cell.length_c   1.000
_cell.angle_alpha   90.00
_cell.angle_beta   90.00
_cell.angle_gamma   90.00
#
_symmetry.space_group_name_H-M   'P 1'
#
loop_
_entity.id
_entity.type
_entity.pdbx_description
1 polymer ?
#
loop_
_entity_poly.entity_id
_entity_poly.type
_entity_poly.pdbx_seq_one_letter_code
_entity_poly.pdbx_strand_id
1 'polypeptide(L)'
;MERIIGAHPGVAAVLFVGTRRPKGALLVELRNPSVDKDVFLESLWPLVEEANKPVPYTAKITKDMILITDEALPMVRSIKGTIERRGTVRLYEQKLDLLYAIHA
;
A
#
# COMPACT_ATOMS: atom_id res chain seq x y z
N MET A 1 9.00 6.07 -4.20
CA MET A 1 8.12 5.09 -3.51
C MET A 1 7.05 4.56 -4.45
N GLU A 2 5.88 5.21 -4.57
CA GLU A 2 4.71 4.69 -5.30
C GLU A 2 5.01 4.33 -6.76
N ARG A 3 5.78 5.17 -7.49
CA ARG A 3 6.14 4.90 -8.89
C ARG A 3 6.92 3.60 -9.09
N ILE A 4 7.83 3.27 -8.19
CA ILE A 4 8.69 2.07 -8.29
C ILE A 4 7.84 0.83 -8.00
N ILE A 5 7.05 0.88 -6.93
CA ILE A 5 6.20 -0.22 -6.48
C ILE A 5 5.07 -0.46 -7.49
N GLY A 6 4.49 0.61 -8.05
CA GLY A 6 3.46 0.54 -9.08
C GLY A 6 3.93 -0.01 -10.43
N ALA A 7 5.23 -0.19 -10.64
CA ALA A 7 5.76 -0.86 -11.83
C ALA A 7 5.62 -2.39 -11.75
N HIS A 8 5.31 -2.95 -10.58
CA HIS A 8 5.08 -4.39 -10.43
C HIS A 8 3.85 -4.82 -11.26
N PRO A 9 3.93 -5.89 -12.08
CA PRO A 9 2.86 -6.29 -12.99
C PRO A 9 1.57 -6.69 -12.25
N GLY A 10 1.67 -7.20 -11.03
CA GLY A 10 0.54 -7.55 -10.18
C GLY A 10 -0.10 -6.37 -9.43
N VAL A 11 0.46 -5.15 -9.51
CA VAL A 11 -0.11 -3.96 -8.87
C VAL A 11 -1.08 -3.27 -9.84
N ALA A 12 -2.30 -2.99 -9.36
CA ALA A 12 -3.27 -2.13 -10.04
C ALA A 12 -3.10 -0.68 -9.61
N ALA A 13 -2.92 -0.45 -8.30
CA ALA A 13 -2.68 0.86 -7.72
C ALA A 13 -1.89 0.73 -6.41
N VAL A 14 -1.15 1.77 -6.05
CA VAL A 14 -0.44 1.85 -4.78
C VAL A 14 -0.54 3.25 -4.21
N LEU A 15 -0.77 3.34 -2.90
CA LEU A 15 -0.77 4.59 -2.15
C LEU A 15 0.16 4.45 -0.94
N PHE A 16 1.12 5.35 -0.84
CA PHE A 16 1.82 5.65 0.39
C PHE A 16 0.90 6.44 1.32
N VAL A 17 0.76 5.94 2.55
CA VAL A 17 -0.07 6.51 3.61
C VAL A 17 0.78 6.67 4.88
N GLY A 18 0.23 7.35 5.90
CA GLY A 18 0.96 7.63 7.15
C GLY A 18 1.08 9.10 7.50
N THR A 19 0.33 9.99 6.82
CA THR A 19 0.20 11.38 7.27
C THR A 19 -0.37 11.41 8.69
N ARG A 20 0.34 12.07 9.62
CA ARG A 20 0.00 12.11 11.07
C ARG A 20 0.02 10.73 11.76
N ARG A 21 0.81 9.79 11.25
CA ARG A 21 1.07 8.49 11.88
C ARG A 21 2.56 8.37 12.22
N PRO A 22 2.94 7.53 13.19
CA PRO A 22 4.34 7.40 13.62
C PRO A 22 5.24 6.79 12.54
N LYS A 23 4.69 6.01 11.61
CA LYS A 23 5.40 5.37 10.50
C LYS A 23 4.62 5.50 9.19
N GLY A 24 5.33 5.48 8.06
CA GLY A 24 4.72 5.33 6.75
C GLY A 24 4.20 3.92 6.55
N ALA A 25 3.13 3.77 5.77
CA ALA A 25 2.61 2.49 5.32
C ALA A 25 2.26 2.53 3.84
N LEU A 26 2.05 1.36 3.23
CA LEU A 26 1.60 1.22 1.86
C LEU A 26 0.23 0.56 1.83
N LEU A 27 -0.67 1.11 1.05
CA LEU A 27 -1.90 0.45 0.63
C LEU A 27 -1.73 0.03 -0.83
N VAL A 28 -1.84 -1.28 -1.11
CA VAL A 28 -1.58 -1.86 -2.43
C VAL A 28 -2.83 -2.56 -2.94
N GLU A 29 -3.29 -2.16 -4.12
CA GLU A 29 -4.37 -2.82 -4.84
C GLU A 29 -3.79 -3.82 -5.84
N LEU A 30 -4.26 -5.06 -5.76
CA LEU A 30 -3.87 -6.12 -6.68
C LEU A 30 -4.63 -5.99 -8.00
N ARG A 31 -3.94 -6.28 -9.11
CA ARG A 31 -4.59 -6.44 -10.41
C ARG A 31 -5.44 -7.70 -10.48
N ASN A 32 -4.98 -8.77 -9.84
CA ASN A 32 -5.72 -10.01 -9.69
C ASN A 32 -5.93 -10.30 -8.20
N PRO A 33 -7.15 -10.12 -7.67
CA PRO A 33 -7.43 -10.32 -6.25
C PRO A 33 -7.39 -11.78 -5.81
N SER A 34 -7.47 -12.74 -6.75
CA SER A 34 -7.40 -14.18 -6.45
C SER A 34 -5.97 -14.68 -6.18
N VAL A 35 -4.96 -13.83 -6.34
CA VAL A 35 -3.57 -14.18 -6.03
C VAL A 35 -3.38 -14.25 -4.51
N ASP A 36 -2.63 -15.25 -4.08
CA ASP A 36 -2.21 -15.38 -2.69
C ASP A 36 -1.44 -14.13 -2.23
N LYS A 37 -1.93 -13.51 -1.15
CA LYS A 37 -1.40 -12.24 -0.63
C LYS A 37 0.04 -12.37 -0.15
N ASP A 38 0.42 -13.50 0.43
CA ASP A 38 1.76 -13.73 0.95
C ASP A 38 2.75 -13.95 -0.20
N VAL A 39 2.35 -14.75 -1.20
CA VAL A 39 3.14 -14.94 -2.43
C VAL A 39 3.35 -13.61 -3.15
N PHE A 40 2.31 -12.79 -3.26
CA PHE A 40 2.40 -11.47 -3.85
C PHE A 40 3.29 -10.53 -3.03
N LEU A 41 3.22 -10.57 -1.70
CA LEU A 41 4.06 -9.74 -0.84
C LEU A 41 5.54 -10.05 -1.03
N GLU A 42 5.89 -11.33 -1.15
CA GLU A 42 7.26 -11.74 -1.45
C GLU A 42 7.72 -11.27 -2.84
N SER A 43 6.86 -11.30 -3.85
CA SER A 43 7.22 -10.79 -5.19
C SER A 43 7.33 -9.26 -5.24
N LEU A 44 6.55 -8.55 -4.40
CA LEU A 44 6.58 -7.09 -4.29
C LEU A 44 7.81 -6.58 -3.52
N TRP A 45 8.28 -7.36 -2.54
CA TRP A 45 9.29 -6.92 -1.58
C TRP A 45 10.58 -6.34 -2.20
N PRO A 46 11.19 -6.93 -3.25
CA PRO A 46 12.38 -6.36 -3.87
C PRO A 46 12.18 -4.92 -4.39
N LEU A 47 10.98 -4.61 -4.91
CA LEU A 47 10.65 -3.25 -5.37
C LEU A 47 10.42 -2.28 -4.20
N VAL A 48 9.91 -2.78 -3.07
CA VAL A 48 9.80 -2.00 -1.84
C VAL A 48 11.19 -1.67 -1.30
N GLU A 49 12.10 -2.64 -1.29
CA GLU A 49 13.50 -2.42 -0.90
C GLU A 49 14.19 -1.39 -1.80
N GLU A 50 13.98 -1.47 -3.10
CA GLU A 50 14.47 -0.46 -4.04
C GLU A 50 13.86 0.92 -3.78
N ALA A 51 12.54 0.97 -3.57
CA ALA A 51 11.82 2.20 -3.24
C ALA A 51 12.24 2.83 -1.91
N ASN A 52 12.75 2.03 -0.98
CA ASN A 52 13.27 2.44 0.33
C ASN A 52 14.72 2.96 0.28
N LYS A 53 15.50 2.70 -0.76
CA LYS A 53 16.90 3.16 -0.88
C LYS A 53 17.09 4.67 -0.64
N PRO A 54 16.28 5.58 -1.26
CA PRO A 54 16.43 7.01 -1.05
C PRO A 54 15.77 7.52 0.24
N VAL A 55 15.13 6.65 1.03
CA VAL A 55 14.35 7.01 2.21
C VAL A 55 15.21 6.85 3.47
N PRO A 56 15.21 7.84 4.40
CA PRO A 56 15.89 7.70 5.68
C PRO A 56 15.46 6.44 6.44
N TYR A 57 16.36 5.85 7.22
CA TYR A 57 16.11 4.60 7.94
C TYR A 57 14.79 4.62 8.75
N THR A 58 14.51 5.74 9.43
CA THR A 58 13.30 5.94 10.25
C THR A 58 12.00 6.04 9.45
N ALA A 59 12.07 6.22 8.13
CA ALA A 59 10.92 6.39 7.24
C ALA A 59 10.78 5.25 6.22
N LYS A 60 11.63 4.22 6.28
CA LYS A 60 11.53 3.05 5.39
C LYS A 60 10.26 2.26 5.69
N ILE A 61 9.64 1.77 4.62
CA ILE A 61 8.51 0.85 4.74
C ILE A 61 9.02 -0.54 5.08
N THR A 62 8.43 -1.17 6.08
CA THR A 62 8.66 -2.56 6.46
C THR A 62 7.52 -3.45 5.93
N LYS A 63 7.75 -4.77 5.83
CA LYS A 63 6.74 -5.72 5.30
C LYS A 63 5.41 -5.66 6.07
N ASP A 64 5.50 -5.47 7.39
CA ASP A 64 4.36 -5.33 8.30
C ASP A 64 3.58 -4.02 8.11
N MET A 65 4.12 -3.05 7.38
CA MET A 65 3.47 -1.78 7.03
C MET A 65 2.88 -1.79 5.62
N ILE A 66 2.63 -2.97 5.05
CA ILE A 66 2.02 -3.14 3.73
C ILE A 66 0.63 -3.76 3.92
N LEU A 67 -0.40 -3.00 3.56
CA LEU A 67 -1.78 -3.43 3.54
C LEU A 67 -2.23 -3.69 2.11
N ILE A 68 -2.64 -4.92 1.82
CA ILE A 68 -3.24 -5.29 0.54
C ILE A 68 -4.75 -5.06 0.63
N THR A 69 -5.32 -4.38 -0.36
CA THR A 69 -6.77 -4.11 -0.45
C THR A 69 -7.58 -5.40 -0.54
N ASP A 70 -8.84 -5.36 -0.12
CA ASP A 70 -9.76 -6.46 -0.39
C ASP A 70 -10.34 -6.36 -1.79
N GLU A 71 -10.67 -7.52 -2.36
CA GLU A 71 -11.39 -7.64 -3.63
C GLU A 71 -12.73 -6.89 -3.62
N ALA A 72 -13.48 -7.01 -2.53
CA ALA A 72 -14.78 -6.38 -2.36
C ALA A 72 -14.69 -4.86 -2.11
N LEU A 73 -13.48 -4.32 -1.90
CA LEU A 73 -13.28 -2.94 -1.47
C LEU A 73 -12.11 -2.29 -2.24
N PRO A 74 -12.16 -2.17 -3.58
CA PRO A 74 -11.08 -1.53 -4.32
C PRO A 74 -10.88 -0.06 -3.92
N MET A 75 -9.74 0.52 -4.30
CA MET A 75 -9.46 1.93 -4.09
C MET A 75 -10.49 2.80 -4.83
N VAL A 76 -10.86 3.91 -4.19
CA VAL A 76 -11.80 4.88 -4.73
C VAL A 76 -11.19 5.53 -5.97
N ARG A 77 -11.99 5.62 -7.04
CA ARG A 77 -11.63 6.23 -8.31
C ARG A 77 -12.58 7.38 -8.62
N SER A 78 -12.03 8.44 -9.20
CA SER A 78 -12.82 9.56 -9.71
C SER A 78 -13.57 9.14 -10.97
N ILE A 79 -14.47 10.01 -11.45
CA ILE A 79 -15.16 9.85 -12.73
C ILE A 79 -14.17 9.68 -13.91
N LYS A 80 -12.94 10.20 -13.78
CA LYS A 80 -11.87 10.06 -14.78
C LYS A 80 -11.01 8.80 -14.60
N GLY A 81 -11.38 7.91 -13.67
CA GLY A 81 -10.65 6.67 -13.36
C GLY A 81 -9.37 6.85 -12.55
N THR A 82 -9.04 8.06 -12.11
CA THR A 82 -7.86 8.33 -11.28
C THR A 82 -8.13 7.97 -9.82
N ILE A 83 -7.11 7.47 -9.10
CA ILE A 83 -7.26 7.12 -7.68
C ILE A 83 -7.52 8.38 -6.83
N GLU A 84 -8.60 8.36 -6.07
CA GLU A 84 -8.93 9.40 -5.10
C GLU A 84 -8.30 9.08 -3.75
N ARG A 85 -7.06 9.53 -3.54
CA ARG A 85 -6.29 9.25 -2.31
C ARG A 85 -7.08 9.50 -1.02
N ARG A 86 -7.76 10.65 -0.90
CA ARG A 86 -8.53 10.99 0.33
C ARG A 86 -9.71 10.05 0.54
N GLY A 87 -10.43 9.72 -0.54
CA GLY A 87 -11.54 8.77 -0.50
C GLY A 87 -11.06 7.38 -0.09
N THR A 88 -9.97 6.90 -0.69
CA THR A 88 -9.38 5.59 -0.39
C THR A 88 -8.86 5.50 1.05
N VAL A 89 -8.14 6.52 1.54
CA VAL A 89 -7.64 6.53 2.93
C VAL A 89 -8.81 6.50 3.92
N ARG A 90 -9.90 7.23 3.66
CA ARG A 90 -11.10 7.19 4.49
C ARG A 90 -11.80 5.82 4.44
N LEU A 91 -11.88 5.23 3.25
CA LEU A 91 -12.45 3.89 3.05
C LEU A 91 -11.71 2.81 3.85
N TYR A 92 -10.38 2.97 3.97
CA TYR A 92 -9.49 2.03 4.64
C TYR A 92 -9.09 2.44 6.06
N GLU A 93 -9.69 3.49 6.62
CA GLU A 93 -9.27 4.12 7.87
C GLU A 93 -9.18 3.10 9.02
N GLN A 94 -10.23 2.30 9.22
CA GLN A 94 -10.28 1.29 10.29
C GLN A 94 -9.20 0.21 10.13
N LYS A 95 -8.90 -0.20 8.89
CA LYS A 95 -7.86 -1.21 8.63
C LYS A 95 -6.46 -0.64 8.83
N LEU A 96 -6.25 0.61 8.43
CA LEU A 96 -5.01 1.32 8.68
C LEU A 96 -4.82 1.55 10.18
N ASP A 97 -5.87 1.91 10.92
CA ASP A 97 -5.83 2.02 12.38
C ASP A 97 -5.39 0.72 13.04
N LEU A 98 -5.97 -0.41 12.62
CA LEU A 98 -5.57 -1.73 13.12
C LEU A 98 -4.11 -2.07 12.76
N LEU A 99 -3.70 -1.79 11.51
CA LEU A 99 -2.31 -1.98 11.06
C LEU A 99 -1.34 -1.23 11.96
N TYR A 100 -1.64 0.04 12.27
CA TYR A 100 -0.83 0.85 13.15
C TYR A 100 -0.90 0.38 14.61
N ALA A 101 -2.05 -0.06 15.11
CA ALA A 101 -2.19 -0.51 16.50
C ALA A 101 -1.37 -1.79 16.79
N ILE A 102 -1.23 -2.69 15.81
CA ILE A 102 -0.45 -3.92 15.96
C ILE A 102 1.07 -3.62 15.99
N HIS A 103 1.50 -2.54 15.34
CA HIS A 103 2.92 -2.26 15.06
C HIS A 103 3.38 -0.87 15.56
N ALA A 104 2.60 -0.26 16.45
CA ALA A 104 2.91 0.96 17.20
C ALA A 104 3.89 0.64 18.33
#